data_AF-A0A1J0LQI2-F1
#
_entry.id   AF-A0A1J0LQI2-F1
#
_cell.length_a   1.000
_cell.length_b   1.000
_cell.length_c   1.000
_cell.angle_alpha   90.00
_cell.angle_beta   90.00
_cell.angle_gamma   90.00
#
_symmetry.space_group_name_H-M   'P 1'
#
loop_
_entity.id
_entity.type
_entity.pdbx_description
1 polymer ?
#
loop_
_entity_poly.entity_id
_entity_poly.type
_entity_poly.pdbx_seq_one_letter_code
_entity_poly.pdbx_strand_id
1 'polypeptide(L)'
;MGVLALAFFYASSVNLVLAVFNLLPIPPLDGSKILQSLLPLSWHPLLWRLEGYAWLSFLLLLTVLRGPVQEVLRFARRVFFGFFFG
;
A
#
# COMPACT_ATOMS: atom_id res chain seq x y z
N MET A 1 25.86 6.12 -14.30
CA MET A 1 25.14 5.51 -13.16
C MET A 1 25.70 4.12 -12.93
N GLY A 2 26.27 3.85 -11.75
CA GLY A 2 26.84 2.53 -11.44
C GLY A 2 25.76 1.48 -11.19
N VAL A 3 26.09 0.20 -11.33
CA VAL A 3 25.18 -0.94 -11.10
C VAL A 3 24.56 -0.90 -9.69
N LEU A 4 25.34 -0.50 -8.69
CA LEU A 4 24.87 -0.34 -7.31
C LEU A 4 23.78 0.73 -7.17
N ALA A 5 23.91 1.85 -7.88
CA ALA A 5 22.92 2.91 -7.86
C ALA A 5 21.60 2.47 -8.51
N LEU A 6 21.67 1.71 -9.61
CA LEU A 6 20.50 1.10 -10.23
C LEU A 6 19.82 0.10 -9.30
N ALA A 7 20.59 -0.78 -8.66
CA ALA A 7 20.06 -1.75 -7.71
C ALA A 7 19.32 -1.06 -6.54
N PHE A 8 19.92 -0.01 -5.96
CA PHE A 8 19.28 0.79 -4.91
C PHE A 8 18.01 1.48 -5.39
N PHE A 9 18.02 2.04 -6.60
CA PHE A 9 16.85 2.71 -7.18
C PHE A 9 15.67 1.74 -7.37
N TYR A 10 15.92 0.55 -7.90
CA TYR A 10 14.87 -0.45 -8.08
C TYR A 10 14.41 -1.04 -6.74
N ALA A 11 15.33 -1.37 -5.84
CA ALA A 11 14.99 -1.92 -4.53
C ALA A 11 14.14 -0.94 -3.71
N SER A 12 14.55 0.33 -3.63
CA SER A 12 13.76 1.37 -2.95
C SER A 12 12.41 1.60 -3.62
N SER A 13 12.35 1.63 -4.95
CA SER A 13 11.09 1.77 -5.70
C SER A 13 10.10 0.63 -5.41
N VAL A 14 10.58 -0.61 -5.31
CA VAL A 14 9.74 -1.78 -4.98
C VAL A 14 9.26 -1.72 -3.54
N ASN A 15 10.16 -1.43 -2.59
CA ASN A 15 9.80 -1.31 -1.17
C ASN A 15 8.78 -0.20 -0.95
N LEU A 16 8.91 0.93 -1.65
CA LEU A 16 7.98 2.05 -1.53
C LEU A 16 6.59 1.69 -2.07
N VAL A 17 6.54 0.89 -3.15
CA VAL A 17 5.28 0.34 -3.65
C VAL A 17 4.64 -0.59 -2.62
N LEU A 18 5.41 -1.54 -2.07
CA LEU A 18 4.93 -2.47 -1.04
C LEU A 18 4.45 -1.73 0.22
N ALA A 19 5.18 -0.71 0.65
CA ALA A 19 4.81 0.12 1.79
C ALA A 19 3.48 0.84 1.56
N VAL A 20 3.28 1.47 0.40
CA VAL A 20 2.01 2.13 0.09
C VAL A 20 0.85 1.13 0.03
N PHE A 21 1.04 -0.04 -0.58
CA PHE A 21 0.00 -1.08 -0.58
C PHE A 21 -0.31 -1.56 0.84
N ASN A 22 0.70 -1.83 1.67
CA ASN A 22 0.48 -2.26 3.05
C ASN A 22 -0.12 -1.20 3.97
N LEU A 23 -0.21 0.07 3.55
CA LEU A 23 -0.92 1.10 4.30
C LEU A 23 -2.39 1.27 3.89
N LEU A 24 -2.83 0.60 2.81
CA LEU A 24 -4.23 0.66 2.40
C LEU A 24 -5.12 -0.06 3.42
N PRO A 25 -6.23 0.55 3.88
CA PRO A 25 -7.15 -0.05 4.85
C PRO A 25 -8.07 -1.09 4.20
N ILE A 26 -7.48 -2.09 3.53
CA ILE A 26 -8.18 -3.09 2.72
C ILE A 26 -7.65 -4.47 3.10
N PRO A 27 -8.48 -5.37 3.67
CA PRO A 27 -8.07 -6.74 3.93
C PRO A 27 -7.62 -7.45 2.65
N PRO A 28 -6.54 -8.25 2.65
CA PRO A 28 -5.74 -8.72 3.79
C PRO A 28 -4.50 -7.85 4.09
N LEU A 29 -4.39 -6.64 3.52
CA LEU A 29 -3.22 -5.77 3.66
C LEU A 29 -3.09 -5.28 5.11
N ASP A 30 -1.86 -5.02 5.54
CA ASP A 30 -1.59 -4.67 6.96
C ASP A 30 -2.31 -3.40 7.43
N GLY A 31 -2.62 -2.47 6.53
CA GLY A 31 -3.38 -1.26 6.81
C GLY A 31 -4.79 -1.54 7.33
N SER A 32 -5.37 -2.70 6.98
CA SER A 32 -6.64 -3.14 7.56
C SER A 32 -6.54 -3.53 9.03
N LYS A 33 -5.38 -4.05 9.46
CA LYS A 33 -5.09 -4.35 10.87
C LYS A 33 -4.83 -3.09 11.67
N ILE A 34 -4.18 -2.09 11.06
CA ILE A 34 -4.05 -0.74 11.63
C ILE A 34 -5.44 -0.11 11.79
N LEU A 35 -6.31 -0.23 10.80
CA LEU A 35 -7.69 0.25 10.93
C LEU A 35 -8.44 -0.51 12.04
N GLN A 36 -8.27 -1.83 12.13
CA GLN A 36 -8.88 -2.65 13.18
C GLN A 36 -8.46 -2.20 14.59
N SER A 37 -7.18 -1.86 14.80
CA SER A 37 -6.70 -1.42 16.12
C SER A 37 -7.21 -0.03 16.52
N LEU A 38 -7.64 0.78 15.55
CA LEU A 38 -8.23 2.11 15.77
C LEU A 38 -9.76 2.07 15.95
N LEU A 39 -10.41 0.99 15.51
CA LEU A 39 -11.86 0.84 15.56
C LEU A 39 -12.34 0.18 16.86
N PRO A 40 -13.59 0.45 17.30
CA PRO A 40 -14.20 -0.27 18.40
C PRO A 40 -14.37 -1.77 18.11
N LEU A 41 -14.32 -2.59 19.16
CA LEU A 41 -14.46 -4.06 19.09
C LEU A 41 -15.73 -4.53 18.33
N SER A 42 -16.80 -3.73 18.31
CA SER A 42 -18.03 -4.03 17.57
C SER A 42 -17.84 -4.17 16.05
N TRP A 43 -16.78 -3.58 15.49
CA TRP A 43 -16.48 -3.63 14.05
C TRP A 43 -15.58 -4.81 13.65
N HIS A 44 -14.96 -5.50 14.62
CA HIS A 44 -14.06 -6.62 14.35
C HIS A 44 -14.74 -7.75 13.56
N PRO A 45 -15.98 -8.19 13.89
CA PRO A 45 -16.63 -9.26 13.13
C PRO A 45 -16.84 -8.92 11.66
N LEU A 46 -17.05 -7.64 11.33
CA LEU A 46 -17.19 -7.19 9.95
C LEU A 46 -15.85 -7.29 9.20
N LEU A 47 -14.77 -6.80 9.82
CA LEU A 47 -13.42 -6.84 9.23
C LEU A 47 -12.95 -8.28 9.00
N TRP A 48 -13.22 -9.18 9.94
CA TRP A 48 -12.87 -10.60 9.82
C TRP A 48 -13.64 -11.28 8.68
N ARG A 49 -14.92 -10.91 8.47
CA ARG A 49 -15.67 -11.38 7.30
C ARG A 49 -15.05 -10.86 6.00
N LEU A 50 -14.64 -9.60 5.96
CA LEU A 50 -14.00 -8.99 4.79
C LEU A 50 -12.63 -9.63 4.47
N GLU A 51 -11.86 -10.06 5.48
CA GLU A 51 -10.61 -10.83 5.27
C GLU A 51 -10.85 -12.13 4.48
N GLY A 52 -11.97 -12.82 4.73
CA GLY A 52 -12.37 -14.02 3.98
C GLY A 52 -12.62 -13.76 2.48
N TYR A 53 -12.81 -12.49 2.09
CA TYR A 53 -13.03 -12.05 0.72
C TYR A 53 -11.79 -11.40 0.09
N ALA A 54 -10.58 -11.81 0.47
CA ALA A 54 -9.31 -11.25 -0.02
C ALA A 54 -9.24 -11.09 -1.55
N TRP A 55 -9.80 -12.02 -2.33
CA TRP A 55 -9.83 -11.93 -3.79
C TRP A 55 -10.66 -10.75 -4.31
N LEU A 56 -11.77 -10.40 -3.66
CA LEU A 56 -12.60 -9.23 -4.00
C LEU A 56 -11.84 -7.94 -3.73
N SER A 57 -11.09 -7.89 -2.62
CA SER A 57 -10.22 -6.75 -2.31
C SER A 57 -9.16 -6.51 -3.37
N PHE A 58 -8.51 -7.57 -3.88
CA PHE A 58 -7.58 -7.44 -5.00
C PHE A 58 -8.28 -6.97 -6.29
N LEU A 59 -9.48 -7.47 -6.58
CA LEU A 59 -10.25 -7.02 -7.73
C LEU A 59 -10.58 -5.53 -7.63
N LEU A 60 -11.06 -5.07 -6.47
CA LEU A 60 -11.36 -3.66 -6.19
C LEU A 60 -10.12 -2.78 -6.34
N LEU A 61 -8.97 -3.27 -5.85
CA LEU A 61 -7.70 -2.57 -5.93
C LEU A 61 -7.25 -2.36 -7.38
N LEU A 62 -7.37 -3.40 -8.22
CA LEU A 62 -6.93 -3.39 -9.61
C LEU A 62 -7.88 -2.62 -10.54
N THR A 63 -9.16 -2.55 -10.20
CA THR A 63 -10.21 -1.96 -11.05
C THR A 63 -10.61 -0.55 -10.62
N VAL A 64 -11.04 -0.39 -9.36
CA VAL A 64 -11.60 0.85 -8.83
C VAL A 64 -10.52 1.76 -8.26
N LEU A 65 -9.63 1.21 -7.44
CA LEU A 65 -8.65 2.01 -6.70
C LEU A 65 -7.34 2.24 -7.46
N ARG A 66 -7.22 1.73 -8.69
CA ARG A 66 -6.01 1.86 -9.50
C ARG A 66 -5.58 3.31 -9.67
N GLY A 67 -6.50 4.21 -9.98
CA GLY A 67 -6.21 5.65 -10.15
C GLY A 67 -5.70 6.29 -8.85
N PRO A 68 -6.48 6.29 -7.76
CA PRO A 68 -6.05 6.83 -6.48
C PRO A 68 -4.73 6.25 -5.97
N VAL A 69 -4.54 4.93 -6.08
CA VAL A 69 -3.29 4.27 -5.67
C VAL A 69 -2.11 4.76 -6.50
N GLN A 70 -2.28 4.94 -7.81
CA GLN A 70 -1.23 5.48 -8.67
C GLN A 70 -0.86 6.92 -8.31
N GLU A 71 -1.85 7.76 -7.95
CA GLU A 71 -1.59 9.13 -7.48
C GLU A 71 -0.77 9.12 -6.18
N VAL A 72 -1.18 8.32 -5.20
CA VAL A 72 -0.45 8.17 -3.92
C VAL A 72 0.95 7.64 -4.14
N LEU A 73 1.12 6.62 -4.99
CA LEU A 73 2.45 6.09 -5.34
C LEU A 73 3.32 7.15 -6.02
N ARG A 74 2.76 7.94 -6.94
CA ARG A 74 3.51 8.99 -7.64
C ARG A 74 3.94 10.08 -6.67
N PHE A 75 3.06 10.49 -5.78
CA PHE A 75 3.37 11.43 -4.71
C PHE A 75 4.47 10.89 -3.79
N ALA A 76 4.31 9.68 -3.27
CA ALA A 76 5.28 9.05 -2.36
C ALA A 76 6.66 8.89 -3.03
N ARG A 77 6.69 8.46 -4.30
CA ARG A 77 7.94 8.41 -5.09
C ARG A 77 8.56 9.77 -5.27
N ARG A 78 7.78 10.79 -5.63
CA ARG A 78 8.28 12.16 -5.83
C ARG A 78 8.90 12.71 -4.54
N VAL A 79 8.23 12.54 -3.40
CA VAL A 79 8.73 13.01 -2.10
C VAL A 79 9.99 12.25 -1.71
N PHE A 80 9.98 10.92 -1.80
CA PHE A 80 11.12 10.09 -1.43
C PHE A 80 12.34 10.39 -2.32
N PHE A 81 12.20 10.24 -3.64
CA PHE A 81 13.31 10.49 -4.55
C PHE A 81 13.73 11.97 -4.60
N GLY A 82 12.80 12.90 -4.42
CA GLY A 82 13.12 14.33 -4.31
C GLY A 82 13.90 14.68 -3.04
N PHE A 83 13.66 13.97 -1.93
CA PHE A 83 14.44 14.16 -0.69
C PHE A 83 15.84 13.53 -0.77
N PHE A 84 15.98 12.37 -1.42
CA PHE A 84 17.25 11.64 -1.50
C PHE A 84 18.15 12.05 -2.67
N PHE A 85 17.58 12.57 -3.77
CA PHE A 85 18.30 12.89 -5.00
C PHE A 85 18.10 14.33 -5.50
N GLY A 86 17.31 15.14 -4.79
CA GLY A 86 17.24 16.59 -4.96
C GLY A 86 18.32 17.29 -4.15
#